data_AF-A0A850AU60-F1
#
_entry.id   AF-A0A850AU60-F1
#
_cell.length_a   1.000
_cell.length_b   1.000
_cell.length_c   1.000
_cell.angle_alpha   90.00
_cell.angle_beta   90.00
_cell.angle_gamma   90.00
#
_symmetry.space_group_name_H-M   'P 1'
#
loop_
_entity.id
_entity.type
_entity.pdbx_description
1 polymer ?
#
loop_
_entity_poly.entity_id
_entity_poly.type
_entity_poly.pdbx_seq_one_letter_code
_entity_poly.pdbx_strand_id
1 'polypeptide(L)'
;PAGGGGPGPSAAFVALLPVAQRTATYVGGAPCVTCHETGTGGAPVVDFAKWSRTKHAEVGLGCEQCHGPASLHVANPSENNILRYPNVTRSTVCAQCHGPMAAEYAASPHSKAVEEVMEDVIAASSPATGRCLRCHSAPLRTQMIDAPMTAGKSAAEIDANLNALTLAELKQYAADTHETVTCVDCHSPMSETGKPMRSGKLAMLRRSTHNVDTSVVGVPGAPLKDTETFDHQCAACHLAGTFSTPKTDDASLNAGTARVNFHSNPQYYMLSGNGGVEITPPVVRNSAHFTSSGQCVQCHMPGSRHTMTVSFDQSCSPCHTAADAAARYAIRGNTELQLYALRTRMENWARSTTFTGPNISNDPDMWMYTLDITALGKTPPNQAQVPIEIKRARHNYFFILRDGSYGVHNAPYTRHLLNAASQQLSALGRSAAPSTIVNPSKADRARIRAILQQDVAWSRRAEIAEMLK
;
A
#
# COMPACT_ATOMS: atom_id res chain seq x y z
N PRO A 1 1.74 -34.50 -7.52
CA PRO A 1 2.54 -35.52 -8.25
C PRO A 1 3.07 -36.63 -7.32
N ALA A 2 2.71 -37.88 -7.61
CA ALA A 2 3.39 -39.07 -7.09
C ALA A 2 4.39 -39.56 -8.16
N GLY A 3 5.66 -39.70 -7.79
CA GLY A 3 6.68 -40.40 -8.58
C GLY A 3 7.13 -39.70 -9.87
N GLY A 4 7.98 -38.67 -9.76
CA GLY A 4 8.71 -38.10 -10.88
C GLY A 4 9.77 -37.12 -10.40
N GLY A 5 11.05 -37.42 -10.69
CA GLY A 5 12.22 -36.65 -10.25
C GLY A 5 12.24 -35.23 -10.80
N GLY A 6 11.52 -34.33 -10.16
CA GLY A 6 11.78 -32.91 -10.25
C GLY A 6 13.11 -32.56 -9.56
N PRO A 7 13.71 -31.39 -9.85
CA PRO A 7 14.82 -30.89 -9.06
C PRO A 7 14.39 -30.84 -7.59
N GLY A 8 15.28 -31.30 -6.70
CA GLY A 8 15.05 -31.23 -5.25
C GLY A 8 14.80 -29.79 -4.76
N PRO A 9 14.45 -29.60 -3.48
CA PRO A 9 14.17 -28.28 -2.93
C PRO A 9 15.33 -27.32 -3.22
N SER A 10 15.01 -26.06 -3.53
CA SER A 10 16.03 -25.04 -3.79
C SER A 10 16.87 -24.80 -2.54
N ALA A 11 18.14 -24.41 -2.71
CA ALA A 11 19.01 -24.06 -1.59
C ALA A 11 18.41 -22.95 -0.70
N ALA A 12 17.70 -22.00 -1.32
CA ALA A 12 16.99 -20.94 -0.62
C ALA A 12 15.84 -21.46 0.25
N PHE A 13 15.09 -22.46 -0.21
CA PHE A 13 14.05 -23.11 0.60
C PHE A 13 14.67 -23.94 1.73
N VAL A 14 15.73 -24.71 1.45
CA VAL A 14 16.44 -25.50 2.47
C VAL A 14 17.00 -24.59 3.58
N ALA A 15 17.44 -23.37 3.25
CA ALA A 15 17.89 -22.39 4.22
C ALA A 15 16.78 -21.91 5.18
N LEU A 16 15.51 -22.01 4.79
CA LEU A 16 14.37 -21.70 5.67
C LEU A 16 14.09 -22.82 6.68
N LEU A 17 14.45 -24.06 6.36
CA LEU A 17 14.16 -25.21 7.21
C LEU A 17 14.89 -25.07 8.55
N PRO A 18 14.19 -25.31 9.68
CA PRO A 18 14.84 -25.49 10.97
C PRO A 18 15.96 -26.53 10.89
N VAL A 19 17.02 -26.34 11.66
CA VAL A 19 18.18 -27.24 11.65
C VAL A 19 17.76 -28.69 11.88
N ALA A 20 16.85 -28.94 12.83
CA ALA A 20 16.35 -30.27 13.15
C ALA A 20 15.46 -30.89 12.05
N GLN A 21 15.02 -30.11 11.05
CA GLN A 21 14.26 -30.62 9.92
C GLN A 21 15.15 -31.02 8.73
N ARG A 22 16.37 -30.48 8.60
CA ARG A 22 17.19 -30.60 7.38
C ARG A 22 17.57 -32.03 7.00
N THR A 23 17.55 -32.96 7.96
CA THR A 23 17.82 -34.38 7.75
C THR A 23 16.54 -35.23 7.67
N ALA A 24 15.36 -34.61 7.74
CA ALA A 24 14.09 -35.31 7.61
C ALA A 24 13.86 -35.77 6.16
N THR A 25 12.99 -36.76 6.01
CA THR A 25 12.54 -37.32 4.74
C THR A 25 11.05 -37.06 4.55
N TYR A 26 10.60 -37.09 3.29
CA TYR A 26 9.17 -36.98 2.96
C TYR A 26 8.41 -38.21 3.42
N VAL A 27 7.24 -38.01 4.04
CA VAL A 27 6.35 -39.09 4.53
C VAL A 27 4.97 -39.09 3.87
N GLY A 28 4.70 -38.12 3.00
CA GLY A 28 3.41 -37.96 2.34
C GLY A 28 2.37 -37.28 3.24
N GLY A 29 1.17 -37.04 2.70
CA GLY A 29 0.12 -36.29 3.40
C GLY A 29 -0.70 -37.10 4.41
N ALA A 30 -0.78 -38.43 4.26
CA ALA A 30 -1.64 -39.25 5.11
C ALA A 30 -1.30 -39.19 6.61
N PRO A 31 0.00 -39.24 7.03
CA PRO A 31 0.36 -39.10 8.43
C PRO A 31 -0.03 -37.76 9.06
N CYS A 32 -0.14 -36.69 8.26
CA CYS A 32 -0.49 -35.36 8.76
C CYS A 32 -1.94 -35.30 9.25
N VAL A 33 -2.86 -35.98 8.54
CA VAL A 33 -4.31 -35.97 8.82
C VAL A 33 -4.59 -36.50 10.22
N THR A 34 -3.88 -37.56 10.63
CA THR A 34 -4.08 -38.24 11.92
C THR A 34 -4.02 -37.30 13.13
N CYS A 35 -3.16 -36.28 13.09
CA CYS A 35 -3.02 -35.31 14.18
C CYS A 35 -3.71 -33.97 13.87
N HIS A 36 -3.58 -33.47 12.66
CA HIS A 36 -4.03 -32.12 12.31
C HIS A 36 -5.53 -32.01 12.03
N GLU A 37 -6.26 -33.11 11.78
CA GLU A 37 -7.71 -33.02 11.55
C GLU A 37 -8.46 -32.74 12.86
N THR A 38 -7.98 -33.31 13.96
CA THR A 38 -8.62 -33.23 15.27
C THR A 38 -7.85 -32.38 16.28
N GLY A 39 -6.62 -31.96 15.95
CA GLY A 39 -5.73 -31.24 16.87
C GLY A 39 -5.11 -32.12 17.95
N THR A 40 -4.99 -33.43 17.68
CA THR A 40 -4.41 -34.38 18.64
C THR A 40 -2.98 -33.99 18.99
N GLY A 41 -2.63 -34.07 20.28
CA GLY A 41 -1.30 -33.72 20.78
C GLY A 41 -0.98 -32.22 20.74
N GLY A 42 -1.99 -31.34 20.65
CA GLY A 42 -1.81 -29.90 20.56
C GLY A 42 -1.50 -29.40 19.15
N ALA A 43 -1.65 -30.25 18.13
CA ALA A 43 -1.48 -29.86 16.74
C ALA A 43 -2.49 -28.76 16.34
N PRO A 44 -2.09 -27.76 15.55
CA PRO A 44 -3.05 -26.85 14.93
C PRO A 44 -4.05 -27.61 14.07
N VAL A 45 -5.34 -27.32 14.25
CA VAL A 45 -6.41 -27.93 13.46
C VAL A 45 -6.37 -27.39 12.03
N VAL A 46 -6.37 -28.28 11.05
CA VAL A 46 -6.42 -27.99 9.63
C VAL A 46 -7.74 -28.50 9.07
N ASP A 47 -8.47 -27.61 8.40
CA ASP A 47 -9.66 -27.99 7.62
C ASP A 47 -9.20 -28.65 6.30
N PHE A 48 -9.03 -29.98 6.33
CA PHE A 48 -8.63 -30.76 5.16
C PHE A 48 -9.65 -30.71 4.03
N ALA A 49 -10.93 -30.54 4.34
CA ALA A 49 -11.96 -30.37 3.32
C ALA A 49 -11.79 -29.03 2.58
N LYS A 50 -11.42 -27.96 3.28
CA LYS A 50 -11.10 -26.67 2.66
C LYS A 50 -9.81 -26.73 1.86
N TRP A 51 -8.79 -27.40 2.38
CA TRP A 51 -7.53 -27.60 1.68
C TRP A 51 -7.69 -28.43 0.40
N SER A 52 -8.50 -29.50 0.42
CA SER A 52 -8.69 -30.39 -0.73
C SER A 52 -9.35 -29.72 -1.93
N ARG A 53 -10.01 -28.58 -1.72
CA ARG A 53 -10.59 -27.73 -2.77
C ARG A 53 -9.61 -26.71 -3.37
N THR A 54 -8.40 -26.61 -2.84
CA THR A 54 -7.39 -25.66 -3.35
C THR A 54 -6.83 -26.12 -4.70
N LYS A 55 -6.33 -25.16 -5.49
CA LYS A 55 -5.60 -25.48 -6.72
C LYS A 55 -4.32 -26.28 -6.47
N HIS A 56 -3.68 -26.11 -5.32
CA HIS A 56 -2.52 -26.90 -4.94
C HIS A 56 -2.88 -28.38 -4.73
N ALA A 57 -3.99 -28.66 -4.04
CA ALA A 57 -4.49 -30.03 -3.87
C ALA A 57 -4.92 -30.65 -5.21
N GLU A 58 -5.57 -29.87 -6.10
CA GLU A 58 -6.00 -30.31 -7.43
C GLU A 58 -4.82 -30.82 -8.30
N VAL A 59 -3.66 -30.18 -8.23
CA VAL A 59 -2.44 -30.64 -8.93
C VAL A 59 -1.62 -31.66 -8.11
N GLY A 60 -2.18 -32.15 -7.01
CA GLY A 60 -1.62 -33.20 -6.17
C GLY A 60 -0.39 -32.77 -5.37
N LEU A 61 -0.26 -31.49 -5.01
CA LEU A 61 0.69 -31.06 -3.99
C LEU A 61 0.13 -31.42 -2.62
N GLY A 62 0.99 -31.87 -1.71
CA GLY A 62 0.67 -32.16 -0.31
C GLY A 62 1.25 -31.10 0.64
N CYS A 63 1.21 -31.39 1.93
CA CYS A 63 1.66 -30.48 2.99
C CYS A 63 3.18 -30.19 2.89
N GLU A 64 3.97 -31.24 2.65
CA GLU A 64 5.43 -31.19 2.71
C GLU A 64 6.08 -30.40 1.56
N GLN A 65 5.33 -30.08 0.50
CA GLN A 65 5.82 -29.22 -0.58
C GLN A 65 5.96 -27.76 -0.14
N CYS A 66 5.22 -27.35 0.89
CA CYS A 66 5.35 -26.04 1.53
C CYS A 66 6.07 -26.14 2.87
N HIS A 67 5.73 -27.15 3.68
CA HIS A 67 6.26 -27.32 5.04
C HIS A 67 7.60 -28.06 5.10
N GLY A 68 8.12 -28.55 3.98
CA GLY A 68 9.34 -29.37 3.91
C GLY A 68 9.12 -30.81 4.39
N PRO A 69 10.17 -31.66 4.34
CA PRO A 69 10.08 -33.05 4.77
C PRO A 69 9.76 -33.17 6.27
N ALA A 70 8.87 -34.09 6.65
CA ALA A 70 8.28 -34.12 7.99
C ALA A 70 8.54 -35.42 8.78
N SER A 71 9.39 -36.35 8.34
CA SER A 71 9.58 -37.63 9.06
C SER A 71 9.97 -37.49 10.53
N LEU A 72 10.84 -36.53 10.85
CA LEU A 72 11.25 -36.25 12.24
C LEU A 72 10.12 -35.59 13.05
N HIS A 73 9.29 -34.77 12.40
CA HIS A 73 8.12 -34.18 13.02
C HIS A 73 7.05 -35.22 13.35
N VAL A 74 6.75 -36.13 12.41
CA VAL A 74 5.78 -37.21 12.65
C VAL A 74 6.27 -38.15 13.77
N ALA A 75 7.57 -38.44 13.83
CA ALA A 75 8.13 -39.31 14.86
C ALA A 75 8.16 -38.67 16.25
N ASN A 76 8.45 -37.37 16.33
CA ASN A 76 8.52 -36.62 17.58
C ASN A 76 8.11 -35.16 17.35
N PRO A 77 6.81 -34.82 17.42
CA PRO A 77 6.31 -33.50 17.03
C PRO A 77 6.95 -32.38 17.84
N SER A 78 7.57 -31.42 17.14
CA SER A 78 8.13 -30.21 17.72
C SER A 78 7.94 -29.03 16.78
N GLU A 79 7.84 -27.84 17.34
CA GLU A 79 7.85 -26.60 16.57
C GLU A 79 9.17 -26.35 15.83
N ASN A 80 10.27 -26.96 16.29
CA ASN A 80 11.62 -26.76 15.76
C ASN A 80 12.03 -27.79 14.71
N ASN A 81 11.19 -28.76 14.36
CA ASN A 81 11.50 -29.81 13.37
C ASN A 81 10.53 -29.84 12.18
N ILE A 82 9.80 -28.74 11.96
CA ILE A 82 8.94 -28.54 10.79
C ILE A 82 8.96 -27.06 10.38
N LEU A 83 8.89 -26.77 9.09
CA LEU A 83 8.81 -25.40 8.61
C LEU A 83 7.42 -24.86 8.93
N ARG A 84 7.37 -23.78 9.69
CA ARG A 84 6.15 -23.14 10.16
C ARG A 84 6.24 -21.63 10.00
N TYR A 85 5.19 -20.96 10.43
CA TYR A 85 5.16 -19.50 10.54
C TYR A 85 6.36 -18.99 11.38
N PRO A 86 7.00 -17.86 11.00
CA PRO A 86 6.70 -17.04 9.82
C PRO A 86 7.39 -17.54 8.54
N ASN A 87 8.38 -18.42 8.63
CA ASN A 87 9.18 -18.79 7.44
C ASN A 87 8.37 -19.50 6.34
N VAL A 88 7.30 -20.23 6.68
CA VAL A 88 6.43 -20.89 5.70
C VAL A 88 5.66 -19.89 4.82
N THR A 89 5.50 -18.64 5.24
CA THR A 89 4.79 -17.61 4.48
C THR A 89 5.69 -16.85 3.49
N ARG A 90 7.01 -17.08 3.55
CA ARG A 90 7.97 -16.37 2.70
C ARG A 90 7.81 -16.72 1.23
N SER A 91 8.02 -15.73 0.36
CA SER A 91 7.86 -15.87 -1.08
C SER A 91 8.77 -16.96 -1.68
N THR A 92 9.91 -17.23 -1.04
CA THR A 92 10.83 -18.33 -1.37
C THR A 92 10.16 -19.70 -1.37
N VAL A 93 9.16 -19.93 -0.51
CA VAL A 93 8.42 -21.20 -0.47
C VAL A 93 7.64 -21.41 -1.77
N CYS A 94 6.96 -20.36 -2.23
CA CYS A 94 6.17 -20.37 -3.46
C CYS A 94 7.06 -20.40 -4.72
N ALA A 95 8.23 -19.75 -4.65
CA ALA A 95 9.19 -19.65 -5.75
C ALA A 95 9.75 -21.00 -6.21
N GLN A 96 9.63 -22.05 -5.39
CA GLN A 96 10.00 -23.42 -5.78
C GLN A 96 9.25 -23.92 -7.03
N CYS A 97 8.01 -23.45 -7.22
CA CYS A 97 7.18 -23.83 -8.37
C CYS A 97 6.78 -22.60 -9.21
N HIS A 98 6.54 -21.45 -8.59
CA HIS A 98 6.07 -20.22 -9.25
C HIS A 98 7.24 -19.31 -9.67
N GLY A 99 8.31 -19.88 -10.24
CA GLY A 99 9.56 -19.19 -10.55
C GLY A 99 9.42 -17.85 -11.29
N PRO A 100 8.73 -17.80 -12.46
CA PRO A 100 8.56 -16.55 -13.21
C PRO A 100 7.82 -15.46 -12.41
N MET A 101 6.71 -15.81 -11.76
CA MET A 101 5.93 -14.86 -10.94
C MET A 101 6.74 -14.40 -9.72
N ALA A 102 7.50 -15.30 -9.09
CA ALA A 102 8.36 -14.97 -7.96
C ALA A 102 9.50 -14.03 -8.38
N ALA A 103 10.07 -14.21 -9.58
CA ALA A 103 11.10 -13.31 -10.11
C ALA A 103 10.53 -11.90 -10.41
N GLU A 104 9.34 -11.84 -11.01
CA GLU A 104 8.62 -10.58 -11.24
C GLU A 104 8.31 -9.85 -9.91
N TYR A 105 7.80 -10.60 -8.92
CA TYR A 105 7.52 -10.08 -7.58
C TYR A 105 8.78 -9.60 -6.87
N ALA A 106 9.88 -10.37 -6.94
CA ALA A 106 11.17 -10.00 -6.32
C ALA A 106 11.79 -8.73 -6.94
N ALA A 107 11.46 -8.42 -8.20
CA ALA A 107 11.81 -7.18 -8.86
C ALA A 107 10.88 -6.01 -8.50
N SER A 108 9.70 -6.29 -7.92
CA SER A 108 8.76 -5.27 -7.49
C SER A 108 9.16 -4.65 -6.15
N PRO A 109 8.78 -3.38 -5.89
CA PRO A 109 8.94 -2.77 -4.58
C PRO A 109 8.20 -3.49 -3.44
N HIS A 110 7.16 -4.29 -3.74
CA HIS A 110 6.37 -5.00 -2.72
C HIS A 110 7.16 -6.12 -2.03
N SER A 111 8.24 -6.59 -2.65
CA SER A 111 9.15 -7.58 -2.05
C SER A 111 10.16 -7.01 -1.08
N LYS A 112 10.21 -5.67 -0.93
CA LYS A 112 11.20 -4.98 -0.10
C LYS A 112 10.56 -4.51 1.19
N ALA A 113 11.26 -4.71 2.30
CA ALA A 113 10.90 -4.04 3.54
C ALA A 113 10.99 -2.52 3.39
N VAL A 114 10.16 -1.80 4.13
CA VAL A 114 10.36 -0.38 4.37
C VAL A 114 11.26 -0.25 5.60
N GLU A 115 12.57 -0.20 5.37
CA GLU A 115 13.60 -0.29 6.43
C GLU A 115 13.35 0.68 7.58
N GLU A 116 13.06 1.94 7.25
CA GLU A 116 12.79 3.00 8.24
C GLU A 116 11.67 2.57 9.21
N VAL A 117 10.60 1.94 8.71
CA VAL A 117 9.49 1.44 9.55
C VAL A 117 9.94 0.29 10.47
N MET A 118 10.79 -0.61 9.97
CA MET A 118 11.27 -1.75 10.77
C MET A 118 12.21 -1.28 11.88
N GLU A 119 13.17 -0.44 11.54
CA GLU A 119 14.11 0.17 12.48
C GLU A 119 13.37 0.96 13.57
N ASP A 120 12.36 1.73 13.18
CA ASP A 120 11.55 2.52 14.10
C ASP A 120 10.76 1.66 15.09
N VAL A 121 10.14 0.57 14.64
CA VAL A 121 9.41 -0.34 15.54
C VAL A 121 10.37 -1.07 16.49
N ILE A 122 11.56 -1.44 16.00
CA ILE A 122 12.61 -2.05 16.83
C ILE A 122 13.08 -1.06 17.92
N ALA A 123 13.24 0.21 17.56
CA ALA A 123 13.65 1.28 18.48
C ALA A 123 12.51 1.80 19.39
N ALA A 124 11.25 1.49 19.07
CA ALA A 124 10.09 2.05 19.76
C ALA A 124 10.04 1.72 21.26
N SER A 125 9.44 2.64 22.02
CA SER A 125 9.14 2.53 23.45
C SER A 125 7.64 2.34 23.74
N SER A 126 6.79 2.38 22.71
CA SER A 126 5.33 2.28 22.82
C SER A 126 4.75 1.31 21.79
N PRO A 127 3.76 0.47 22.14
CA PRO A 127 3.03 -0.37 21.18
C PRO A 127 2.34 0.42 20.06
N ALA A 128 2.07 1.72 20.26
CA ALA A 128 1.37 2.55 19.27
C ALA A 128 2.10 2.60 17.91
N THR A 129 3.44 2.51 17.91
CA THR A 129 4.28 2.46 16.69
C THR A 129 4.03 1.20 15.86
N GLY A 130 3.52 0.12 16.46
CA GLY A 130 3.19 -1.13 15.79
C GLY A 130 2.08 -1.03 14.74
N ARG A 131 1.33 0.08 14.69
CA ARG A 131 0.31 0.32 13.65
C ARG A 131 0.90 0.29 12.24
N CYS A 132 2.15 0.70 12.06
CA CYS A 132 2.83 0.69 10.77
C CYS A 132 2.97 -0.73 10.21
N LEU A 133 3.16 -1.72 11.09
CA LEU A 133 3.33 -3.12 10.70
C LEU A 133 2.08 -3.72 10.05
N ARG A 134 0.89 -3.16 10.29
CA ARG A 134 -0.39 -3.62 9.69
C ARG A 134 -0.36 -3.62 8.15
N CYS A 135 0.47 -2.75 7.57
CA CYS A 135 0.70 -2.69 6.12
C CYS A 135 2.15 -2.96 5.71
N HIS A 136 3.11 -2.80 6.63
CA HIS A 136 4.54 -2.89 6.31
C HIS A 136 5.22 -4.20 6.73
N SER A 137 4.55 -5.10 7.45
CA SER A 137 5.06 -6.42 7.83
C SER A 137 4.14 -7.52 7.30
N ALA A 138 4.64 -8.30 6.32
CA ALA A 138 3.94 -9.47 5.81
C ALA A 138 3.57 -10.49 6.89
N PRO A 139 4.46 -10.87 7.83
CA PRO A 139 4.12 -11.87 8.84
C PRO A 139 2.99 -11.39 9.75
N LEU A 140 3.04 -10.15 10.24
CA LEU A 140 1.97 -9.58 11.05
C LEU A 140 0.66 -9.52 10.26
N ARG A 141 0.70 -8.98 9.04
CA ARG A 141 -0.51 -8.82 8.23
C ARG A 141 -1.15 -10.17 7.90
N THR A 142 -0.36 -11.14 7.47
CA THR A 142 -0.85 -12.49 7.17
C THR A 142 -1.49 -13.14 8.40
N GLN A 143 -0.83 -13.12 9.55
CA GLN A 143 -1.29 -13.81 10.75
C GLN A 143 -2.47 -13.10 11.43
N MET A 144 -2.42 -11.76 11.51
CA MET A 144 -3.34 -10.98 12.35
C MET A 144 -4.51 -10.37 11.57
N ILE A 145 -4.38 -10.16 10.26
CA ILE A 145 -5.40 -9.49 9.44
C ILE A 145 -5.95 -10.46 8.39
N ASP A 146 -5.10 -10.91 7.48
CA ASP A 146 -5.52 -11.50 6.22
C ASP A 146 -6.06 -12.94 6.40
N ALA A 147 -5.41 -13.76 7.22
CA ALA A 147 -5.90 -15.10 7.53
C ALA A 147 -7.17 -15.07 8.40
N PRO A 148 -7.27 -14.30 9.50
CA PRO A 148 -8.50 -14.16 10.28
C PRO A 148 -9.68 -13.64 9.44
N MET A 149 -9.45 -12.65 8.58
CA MET A 149 -10.48 -12.13 7.67
C MET A 149 -10.94 -13.22 6.68
N THR A 150 -10.01 -14.01 6.13
CA THR A 150 -10.35 -15.17 5.27
C THR A 150 -11.12 -16.26 6.03
N ALA A 151 -10.98 -16.32 7.34
CA ALA A 151 -11.72 -17.20 8.24
C ALA A 151 -13.06 -16.60 8.70
N GLY A 152 -13.43 -15.41 8.23
CA GLY A 152 -14.71 -14.77 8.54
C GLY A 152 -14.73 -13.94 9.82
N LYS A 153 -13.56 -13.63 10.40
CA LYS A 153 -13.48 -12.70 11.54
C LYS A 153 -13.85 -11.28 11.14
N SER A 154 -14.57 -10.60 12.02
CA SER A 154 -14.97 -9.21 11.80
C SER A 154 -13.80 -8.24 11.96
N ALA A 155 -13.89 -7.06 11.35
CA ALA A 155 -12.89 -5.99 11.49
C ALA A 155 -12.65 -5.59 12.96
N ALA A 156 -13.70 -5.64 13.79
CA ALA A 156 -13.59 -5.33 15.21
C ALA A 156 -12.82 -6.39 15.99
N GLU A 157 -13.03 -7.68 15.71
CA GLU A 157 -12.25 -8.77 16.33
C GLU A 157 -10.77 -8.69 15.93
N ILE A 158 -10.50 -8.42 14.65
CA ILE A 158 -9.14 -8.26 14.12
C ILE A 158 -8.43 -7.09 14.80
N ASP A 159 -9.09 -5.94 14.87
CA ASP A 159 -8.50 -4.74 15.48
C ASP A 159 -8.26 -4.91 16.98
N ALA A 160 -9.19 -5.57 17.69
CA ALA A 160 -9.03 -5.88 19.11
C ALA A 160 -7.79 -6.77 19.35
N ASN A 161 -7.60 -7.81 18.54
CA ASN A 161 -6.44 -8.70 18.66
C ASN A 161 -5.13 -7.98 18.33
N LEU A 162 -5.12 -7.11 17.33
CA LEU A 162 -3.95 -6.29 16.99
C LEU A 162 -3.58 -5.31 18.12
N ASN A 163 -4.59 -4.68 18.74
CA ASN A 163 -4.38 -3.74 19.84
C ASN A 163 -3.98 -4.44 21.16
N ALA A 164 -4.18 -5.75 21.26
CA ALA A 164 -3.75 -6.55 22.40
C ALA A 164 -2.27 -6.97 22.34
N LEU A 165 -1.60 -6.81 21.19
CA LEU A 165 -0.19 -7.15 21.04
C LEU A 165 0.69 -6.25 21.92
N THR A 166 1.60 -6.88 22.64
CA THR A 166 2.65 -6.21 23.41
C THR A 166 3.70 -5.61 22.48
N LEU A 167 4.46 -4.63 22.98
CA LEU A 167 5.59 -4.08 22.25
C LEU A 167 6.65 -5.15 21.92
N ALA A 168 6.85 -6.14 22.79
CA ALA A 168 7.79 -7.23 22.54
C ALA A 168 7.35 -8.10 21.36
N GLU A 169 6.07 -8.45 21.28
CA GLU A 169 5.51 -9.19 20.13
C GLU A 169 5.62 -8.36 18.84
N LEU A 170 5.30 -7.07 18.89
CA LEU A 170 5.44 -6.19 17.72
C LEU A 170 6.89 -6.10 17.22
N LYS A 171 7.87 -6.03 18.13
CA LYS A 171 9.30 -6.06 17.76
C LYS A 171 9.70 -7.38 17.13
N GLN A 172 9.11 -8.50 17.57
CA GLN A 172 9.32 -9.79 16.92
C GLN A 172 8.83 -9.75 15.47
N TYR A 173 7.61 -9.26 15.21
CA TYR A 173 7.10 -9.11 13.83
C TYR A 173 7.91 -8.17 12.94
N ALA A 174 8.56 -7.14 13.52
CA ALA A 174 9.43 -6.24 12.78
C ALA A 174 10.78 -6.88 12.44
N ALA A 175 11.28 -7.75 13.31
CA ALA A 175 12.48 -8.56 13.06
C ALA A 175 12.17 -9.80 12.19
N ASP A 176 10.91 -10.24 12.15
CA ASP A 176 10.44 -11.39 11.40
C ASP A 176 10.33 -11.06 9.91
N THR A 177 11.07 -11.80 9.09
CA THR A 177 11.07 -11.74 7.62
C THR A 177 11.21 -10.34 7.01
N HIS A 178 12.20 -10.18 6.13
CA HIS A 178 12.50 -8.88 5.53
C HIS A 178 11.61 -8.54 4.31
N GLU A 179 10.29 -8.78 4.41
CA GLU A 179 9.31 -8.65 3.33
C GLU A 179 8.08 -7.85 3.81
N THR A 180 7.73 -6.77 3.09
CA THR A 180 6.55 -5.95 3.45
C THR A 180 5.22 -6.63 3.11
N VAL A 181 5.15 -7.35 2.01
CA VAL A 181 4.00 -8.17 1.58
C VAL A 181 4.55 -9.38 0.86
N THR A 182 4.11 -10.59 1.14
CA THR A 182 4.50 -11.85 0.47
C THR A 182 3.39 -12.37 -0.46
N CYS A 183 3.61 -13.53 -1.10
CA CYS A 183 2.57 -14.21 -1.87
C CYS A 183 1.31 -14.48 -1.04
N VAL A 184 1.46 -14.81 0.25
CA VAL A 184 0.34 -15.30 1.06
C VAL A 184 -0.54 -14.20 1.67
N ASP A 185 -0.15 -12.93 1.55
CA ASP A 185 -0.99 -11.77 1.89
C ASP A 185 -2.07 -11.54 0.81
N CYS A 186 -1.78 -11.95 -0.43
CA CYS A 186 -2.72 -11.87 -1.55
C CYS A 186 -3.43 -13.20 -1.82
N HIS A 187 -2.72 -14.32 -1.65
CA HIS A 187 -3.22 -15.66 -1.96
C HIS A 187 -3.33 -16.51 -0.70
N SER A 188 -4.44 -17.20 -0.48
CA SER A 188 -4.56 -18.18 0.58
C SER A 188 -4.00 -19.54 0.12
N PRO A 189 -2.88 -20.03 0.67
CA PRO A 189 -2.34 -21.33 0.26
C PRO A 189 -3.18 -22.50 0.77
N MET A 190 -4.00 -22.27 1.80
CA MET A 190 -4.74 -23.29 2.54
C MET A 190 -6.24 -23.32 2.22
N SER A 191 -6.74 -22.39 1.39
CA SER A 191 -8.16 -22.34 1.09
C SER A 191 -8.50 -21.66 -0.23
N GLU A 192 -9.42 -22.26 -0.98
CA GLU A 192 -10.17 -21.55 -2.01
C GLU A 192 -11.17 -20.59 -1.35
N THR A 193 -11.20 -19.35 -1.80
CA THR A 193 -11.96 -18.24 -1.18
C THR A 193 -13.16 -17.81 -2.02
N GLY A 194 -13.28 -18.34 -3.25
CA GLY A 194 -14.32 -17.94 -4.19
C GLY A 194 -14.14 -16.53 -4.77
N LYS A 195 -12.99 -15.89 -4.55
CA LYS A 195 -12.66 -14.57 -5.11
C LYS A 195 -11.89 -14.76 -6.44
N PRO A 196 -12.51 -14.51 -7.60
CA PRO A 196 -11.85 -14.70 -8.87
C PRO A 196 -10.87 -13.57 -9.18
N MET A 197 -9.83 -13.86 -9.96
CA MET A 197 -9.08 -12.83 -10.66
C MET A 197 -9.94 -12.24 -11.78
N ARG A 198 -9.50 -11.12 -12.38
CA ARG A 198 -10.18 -10.46 -13.52
C ARG A 198 -10.63 -11.42 -14.63
N SER A 199 -9.87 -12.47 -14.92
CA SER A 199 -10.19 -13.46 -15.96
C SER A 199 -11.36 -14.39 -15.60
N GLY A 200 -11.93 -14.28 -14.40
CA GLY A 200 -12.94 -15.19 -13.85
C GLY A 200 -12.36 -16.45 -13.21
N LYS A 201 -11.06 -16.73 -13.40
CA LYS A 201 -10.41 -17.90 -12.79
C LYS A 201 -10.26 -17.71 -11.29
N LEU A 202 -10.36 -18.79 -10.54
CA LEU A 202 -9.99 -18.80 -9.13
C LEU A 202 -8.48 -18.95 -8.99
N ALA A 203 -7.90 -18.07 -8.17
CA ALA A 203 -6.48 -18.03 -7.86
C ALA A 203 -6.26 -17.91 -6.34
N MET A 204 -7.22 -18.43 -5.55
CA MET A 204 -7.20 -18.40 -4.08
C MET A 204 -6.97 -16.98 -3.51
N LEU A 205 -7.50 -15.93 -4.15
CA LEU A 205 -7.30 -14.54 -3.72
C LEU A 205 -7.98 -14.27 -2.39
N ARG A 206 -7.34 -13.59 -1.45
CA ARG A 206 -7.97 -13.29 -0.16
C ARG A 206 -9.07 -12.26 -0.25
N ARG A 207 -8.97 -11.33 -1.20
CA ARG A 207 -9.91 -10.22 -1.41
C ARG A 207 -10.30 -10.10 -2.88
N SER A 208 -11.39 -9.39 -3.14
CA SER A 208 -11.78 -9.04 -4.51
C SER A 208 -10.72 -8.17 -5.20
N THR A 209 -10.57 -8.29 -6.51
CA THR A 209 -9.80 -7.32 -7.32
C THR A 209 -10.67 -6.19 -7.87
N HIS A 210 -11.97 -6.22 -7.59
CA HIS A 210 -12.95 -5.23 -8.02
C HIS A 210 -13.93 -4.94 -6.90
N ASN A 211 -13.98 -3.69 -6.45
CA ASN A 211 -14.97 -3.20 -5.51
C ASN A 211 -15.24 -1.73 -5.84
N VAL A 212 -16.50 -1.33 -5.92
CA VAL A 212 -16.90 0.06 -6.17
C VAL A 212 -17.71 0.64 -5.01
N ASP A 213 -17.88 -0.13 -3.94
CA ASP A 213 -18.56 0.33 -2.74
C ASP A 213 -17.65 1.29 -1.97
N THR A 214 -18.03 2.57 -1.99
CA THR A 214 -17.35 3.63 -1.25
C THR A 214 -18.09 4.00 0.03
N SER A 215 -19.08 3.23 0.48
CA SER A 215 -19.81 3.53 1.72
C SER A 215 -18.94 3.41 2.96
N VAL A 216 -18.03 2.43 2.98
CA VAL A 216 -17.10 2.19 4.10
C VAL A 216 -15.89 3.10 3.99
N VAL A 217 -15.33 3.21 2.79
CA VAL A 217 -14.03 3.85 2.58
C VAL A 217 -14.14 5.25 1.99
N GLY A 218 -15.24 5.67 1.39
CA GLY A 218 -15.42 7.01 0.82
C GLY A 218 -15.74 8.10 1.85
N VAL A 219 -15.89 7.74 3.13
CA VAL A 219 -16.26 8.66 4.20
C VAL A 219 -15.00 9.27 4.85
N PRO A 220 -14.87 10.61 4.90
CA PRO A 220 -13.81 11.26 5.65
C PRO A 220 -13.84 10.84 7.13
N GLY A 221 -12.70 10.39 7.67
CA GLY A 221 -12.54 9.90 9.03
C GLY A 221 -12.70 8.39 9.23
N ALA A 222 -12.91 7.57 8.19
CA ALA A 222 -13.03 6.11 8.37
C ALA A 222 -11.82 5.53 9.16
N PRO A 223 -12.07 4.66 10.16
CA PRO A 223 -11.03 4.15 11.03
C PRO A 223 -10.15 3.11 10.31
N LEU A 224 -8.89 2.99 10.74
CA LEU A 224 -7.90 2.08 10.15
C LEU A 224 -8.41 0.65 9.98
N LYS A 225 -9.10 0.11 11.00
CA LYS A 225 -9.68 -1.23 10.99
C LYS A 225 -10.59 -1.47 9.78
N ASP A 226 -11.38 -0.48 9.36
CA ASP A 226 -12.32 -0.63 8.25
C ASP A 226 -11.58 -0.54 6.91
N THR A 227 -10.53 0.28 6.85
CA THR A 227 -9.70 0.46 5.65
C THR A 227 -8.80 -0.74 5.37
N GLU A 228 -8.20 -1.36 6.39
CA GLU A 228 -7.27 -2.48 6.22
C GLU A 228 -7.97 -3.83 5.97
N THR A 229 -9.24 -3.95 6.40
CA THR A 229 -10.10 -5.11 6.13
C THR A 229 -11.04 -4.88 4.95
N PHE A 230 -10.92 -3.76 4.23
CA PHE A 230 -11.76 -3.50 3.07
C PHE A 230 -11.61 -4.61 2.02
N ASP A 231 -12.73 -5.11 1.48
CA ASP A 231 -12.73 -6.22 0.50
C ASP A 231 -12.30 -5.74 -0.89
N HIS A 232 -11.04 -5.34 -0.99
CA HIS A 232 -10.36 -5.07 -2.23
C HIS A 232 -8.85 -5.26 -2.03
N GLN A 233 -8.23 -6.17 -2.80
CA GLN A 233 -6.85 -6.65 -2.58
C GLN A 233 -5.81 -5.53 -2.48
N CYS A 234 -5.84 -4.57 -3.39
CA CYS A 234 -4.85 -3.47 -3.41
C CYS A 234 -5.22 -2.34 -2.42
N ALA A 235 -6.51 -1.98 -2.36
CA ALA A 235 -7.01 -0.91 -1.49
C ALA A 235 -6.84 -1.22 0.00
N ALA A 236 -6.78 -2.49 0.39
CA ALA A 236 -6.53 -2.87 1.78
C ALA A 236 -5.17 -2.38 2.34
N CYS A 237 -4.27 -1.90 1.47
CA CYS A 237 -3.11 -1.09 1.85
C CYS A 237 -3.17 0.31 1.20
N HIS A 238 -3.55 0.42 -0.08
CA HIS A 238 -3.51 1.66 -0.87
C HIS A 238 -4.74 2.57 -0.71
N LEU A 239 -5.09 2.87 0.55
CA LEU A 239 -6.28 3.65 0.91
C LEU A 239 -5.97 4.73 1.96
N ALA A 240 -4.78 5.34 1.96
CA ALA A 240 -4.38 6.43 2.86
C ALA A 240 -4.54 6.18 4.38
N GLY A 241 -4.69 4.92 4.81
CA GLY A 241 -5.38 4.55 6.05
C GLY A 241 -4.62 4.60 7.38
N THR A 242 -3.33 4.95 7.43
CA THR A 242 -2.55 4.70 8.67
C THR A 242 -2.87 5.63 9.86
N PHE A 243 -3.52 6.80 9.64
CA PHE A 243 -3.83 7.76 10.72
C PHE A 243 -5.23 8.39 10.62
N SER A 244 -5.71 8.57 9.40
CA SER A 244 -7.11 8.85 9.05
C SER A 244 -7.19 8.92 7.54
N THR A 245 -8.37 8.66 6.98
CA THR A 245 -8.66 9.07 5.61
C THR A 245 -8.38 10.56 5.43
N PRO A 246 -8.21 11.06 4.19
CA PRO A 246 -8.08 12.49 3.94
C PRO A 246 -9.22 13.27 4.59
N LYS A 247 -8.87 14.23 5.46
CA LYS A 247 -9.84 15.14 6.10
C LYS A 247 -9.82 16.47 5.37
N THR A 248 -10.95 16.84 4.80
CA THR A 248 -11.06 17.95 3.83
C THR A 248 -11.82 19.15 4.39
N ASP A 249 -12.39 19.04 5.59
CA ASP A 249 -13.11 20.14 6.25
C ASP A 249 -12.13 21.16 6.87
N ASP A 250 -12.58 22.41 6.98
CA ASP A 250 -11.73 23.50 7.44
C ASP A 250 -11.24 23.35 8.88
N ALA A 251 -12.03 22.71 9.75
CA ALA A 251 -11.63 22.50 11.14
C ALA A 251 -10.43 21.54 11.18
N SER A 252 -10.52 20.42 10.47
CA SER A 252 -9.42 19.46 10.32
C SER A 252 -8.21 20.06 9.63
N LEU A 253 -8.37 20.87 8.58
CA LEU A 253 -7.25 21.53 7.89
C LEU A 253 -6.57 22.60 8.75
N ASN A 254 -7.32 23.31 9.60
CA ASN A 254 -6.77 24.28 10.53
C ASN A 254 -6.07 23.64 11.72
N ALA A 255 -6.54 22.48 12.19
CA ALA A 255 -5.89 21.73 13.26
C ALA A 255 -4.65 20.95 12.75
N GLY A 256 -4.78 20.26 11.62
CA GLY A 256 -3.75 19.39 11.03
C GLY A 256 -2.72 20.17 10.20
N THR A 257 -1.84 20.91 10.87
CA THR A 257 -0.83 21.76 10.21
C THR A 257 0.61 21.30 10.37
N ALA A 258 0.84 20.24 11.15
CA ALA A 258 2.16 19.64 11.35
C ALA A 258 2.67 18.91 10.09
N ARG A 259 1.77 18.20 9.41
CA ARG A 259 2.04 17.35 8.23
C ARG A 259 0.77 17.15 7.41
N VAL A 260 0.93 16.53 6.23
CA VAL A 260 -0.21 16.03 5.44
C VAL A 260 -1.06 15.12 6.32
N ASN A 261 -2.37 15.36 6.36
CA ASN A 261 -3.29 14.70 7.31
C ASN A 261 -3.79 13.30 6.86
N PHE A 262 -3.12 12.72 5.87
CA PHE A 262 -3.40 11.39 5.32
C PHE A 262 -2.10 10.72 4.88
N HIS A 263 -2.09 9.39 4.87
CA HIS A 263 -0.89 8.63 4.55
C HIS A 263 -0.48 8.70 3.07
N SER A 264 0.77 8.38 2.78
CA SER A 264 1.41 8.50 1.45
C SER A 264 0.92 7.50 0.37
N ASN A 265 -0.29 6.95 0.51
CA ASN A 265 -0.89 5.96 -0.39
C ASN A 265 -2.40 6.16 -0.66
N PRO A 266 -2.86 7.34 -1.13
CA PRO A 266 -4.28 7.62 -1.36
C PRO A 266 -4.84 7.08 -2.70
N GLN A 267 -4.24 6.05 -3.30
CA GLN A 267 -4.54 5.67 -4.68
C GLN A 267 -6.02 5.27 -4.88
N TYR A 268 -6.61 4.51 -3.95
CA TYR A 268 -8.01 4.14 -4.08
C TYR A 268 -8.97 5.32 -3.85
N TYR A 269 -8.59 6.27 -2.99
CA TYR A 269 -9.33 7.53 -2.82
C TYR A 269 -9.35 8.34 -4.11
N MET A 270 -8.20 8.51 -4.74
CA MET A 270 -8.13 9.19 -6.04
C MET A 270 -8.94 8.42 -7.09
N LEU A 271 -8.77 7.10 -7.19
CA LEU A 271 -9.48 6.25 -8.15
C LEU A 271 -11.00 6.41 -8.02
N SER A 272 -11.53 6.32 -6.80
CA SER A 272 -12.97 6.46 -6.51
C SER A 272 -13.49 7.91 -6.54
N GLY A 273 -12.58 8.90 -6.65
CA GLY A 273 -12.96 10.31 -6.71
C GLY A 273 -13.38 10.88 -5.35
N ASN A 274 -12.65 10.53 -4.29
CA ASN A 274 -12.89 10.96 -2.91
C ASN A 274 -11.59 11.50 -2.28
N GLY A 275 -11.69 12.26 -1.19
CA GLY A 275 -10.54 12.66 -0.35
C GLY A 275 -9.83 13.97 -0.72
N GLY A 276 -10.26 14.67 -1.78
CA GLY A 276 -9.80 16.02 -2.09
C GLY A 276 -10.73 17.11 -1.54
N VAL A 277 -10.20 18.31 -1.35
CA VAL A 277 -11.00 19.51 -1.07
C VAL A 277 -11.70 19.93 -2.36
N GLU A 278 -13.02 19.81 -2.36
CA GLU A 278 -13.87 20.12 -3.50
C GLU A 278 -14.45 21.53 -3.37
N ILE A 279 -14.70 22.16 -4.51
CA ILE A 279 -15.44 23.43 -4.60
C ILE A 279 -16.61 23.27 -5.57
N THR A 280 -17.32 24.36 -5.88
CA THR A 280 -18.67 24.39 -6.47
C THR A 280 -18.94 23.35 -7.58
N PRO A 281 -20.11 22.68 -7.57
CA PRO A 281 -20.45 21.51 -8.42
C PRO A 281 -20.44 21.74 -9.94
N PRO A 282 -20.49 20.66 -10.77
CA PRO A 282 -20.52 19.24 -10.38
C PRO A 282 -19.14 18.56 -10.34
N VAL A 283 -18.97 17.68 -9.35
CA VAL A 283 -17.80 16.81 -9.21
C VAL A 283 -18.05 15.51 -9.95
N VAL A 284 -17.25 15.23 -10.97
CA VAL A 284 -17.28 13.95 -11.67
C VAL A 284 -16.41 12.96 -10.91
N ARG A 285 -17.04 12.11 -10.07
CA ARG A 285 -16.34 11.10 -9.25
C ARG A 285 -15.97 9.85 -10.03
N ASN A 286 -16.86 9.39 -10.90
CA ASN A 286 -16.70 8.11 -11.57
C ASN A 286 -15.81 8.27 -12.83
N SER A 287 -14.73 7.49 -12.88
CA SER A 287 -13.87 7.37 -14.06
C SER A 287 -14.00 5.98 -14.66
N ALA A 288 -13.76 5.84 -15.97
CA ALA A 288 -13.73 4.53 -16.62
C ALA A 288 -12.68 3.58 -16.01
N HIS A 289 -11.66 4.11 -15.32
CA HIS A 289 -10.68 3.30 -14.62
C HIS A 289 -11.24 2.74 -13.31
N PHE A 290 -12.08 3.49 -12.58
CA PHE A 290 -12.72 3.02 -11.35
C PHE A 290 -13.69 1.87 -11.60
N THR A 291 -14.46 1.91 -12.68
CA THR A 291 -15.42 0.86 -13.04
C THR A 291 -14.82 -0.27 -13.87
N SER A 292 -13.52 -0.24 -14.17
CA SER A 292 -12.87 -1.31 -14.92
C SER A 292 -12.93 -2.63 -14.14
N SER A 293 -13.21 -3.75 -14.82
CA SER A 293 -13.48 -5.05 -14.18
C SER A 293 -12.30 -5.62 -13.37
N GLY A 294 -11.07 -5.18 -13.65
CA GLY A 294 -9.88 -5.55 -12.86
C GLY A 294 -9.31 -4.42 -12.01
N GLN A 295 -9.88 -3.21 -12.02
CA GLN A 295 -9.38 -2.02 -11.32
C GLN A 295 -7.84 -1.94 -11.32
N CYS A 296 -7.20 -2.08 -10.16
CA CYS A 296 -5.74 -1.98 -10.04
C CYS A 296 -5.01 -3.05 -10.86
N VAL A 297 -5.47 -4.30 -10.83
CA VAL A 297 -4.77 -5.43 -11.48
C VAL A 297 -4.89 -5.40 -13.01
N GLN A 298 -5.90 -4.70 -13.55
CA GLN A 298 -6.00 -4.42 -14.98
C GLN A 298 -4.71 -3.77 -15.50
N CYS A 299 -4.24 -2.75 -14.77
CA CYS A 299 -3.13 -1.92 -15.22
C CYS A 299 -1.80 -2.30 -14.61
N HIS A 300 -1.77 -2.67 -13.33
CA HIS A 300 -0.53 -2.96 -12.62
C HIS A 300 -0.08 -4.42 -12.76
N MET A 301 -1.01 -5.33 -13.07
CA MET A 301 -0.71 -6.76 -13.23
C MET A 301 -1.23 -7.31 -14.57
N PRO A 302 -0.93 -6.65 -15.71
CA PRO A 302 -1.41 -7.10 -17.00
C PRO A 302 -0.86 -8.50 -17.30
N GLY A 303 -1.70 -9.38 -17.87
CA GLY A 303 -1.30 -10.75 -18.16
C GLY A 303 -0.89 -11.58 -16.94
N SER A 304 -1.36 -11.22 -15.74
CA SER A 304 -0.96 -11.85 -14.47
C SER A 304 0.50 -11.61 -14.07
N ARG A 305 1.12 -10.56 -14.59
CA ARG A 305 2.49 -10.15 -14.21
C ARG A 305 2.55 -9.60 -12.78
N HIS A 306 3.54 -10.00 -11.99
CA HIS A 306 3.72 -9.60 -10.60
C HIS A 306 4.84 -8.55 -10.40
N THR A 307 5.10 -7.70 -11.39
CA THR A 307 5.97 -6.53 -11.21
C THR A 307 5.24 -5.34 -10.59
N MET A 308 3.89 -5.35 -10.62
CA MET A 308 3.00 -4.26 -10.21
C MET A 308 3.26 -2.94 -10.97
N THR A 309 3.91 -3.02 -12.14
CA THR A 309 4.20 -1.88 -13.01
C THR A 309 3.21 -1.79 -14.17
N VAL A 310 2.91 -0.56 -14.58
CA VAL A 310 2.05 -0.30 -15.76
C VAL A 310 2.84 -0.51 -17.06
N SER A 311 2.21 -1.12 -18.06
CA SER A 311 2.75 -1.38 -19.41
C SER A 311 1.78 -0.85 -20.46
N PHE A 312 2.17 0.07 -21.34
CA PHE A 312 1.22 0.69 -22.28
C PHE A 312 0.58 -0.30 -23.28
N ASP A 313 1.34 -1.31 -23.68
CA ASP A 313 0.93 -2.34 -24.64
C ASP A 313 -0.12 -3.31 -24.07
N GLN A 314 -0.08 -3.59 -22.77
CA GLN A 314 -0.97 -4.58 -22.15
C GLN A 314 -1.97 -3.98 -21.15
N SER A 315 -1.56 -3.00 -20.34
CA SER A 315 -2.40 -2.42 -19.27
C SER A 315 -3.59 -1.64 -19.82
N CYS A 316 -3.35 -0.88 -20.89
CA CYS A 316 -4.32 0.02 -21.47
C CYS A 316 -5.24 -0.70 -22.48
N SER A 317 -4.83 -1.87 -22.95
CA SER A 317 -5.61 -2.74 -23.82
C SER A 317 -6.72 -3.48 -23.05
N PRO A 318 -7.91 -3.71 -23.63
CA PRO A 318 -8.31 -3.38 -25.00
C PRO A 318 -8.90 -1.97 -25.17
N CYS A 319 -9.01 -1.19 -24.11
CA CYS A 319 -9.72 0.10 -24.13
C CYS A 319 -8.99 1.17 -24.96
N HIS A 320 -7.66 1.10 -24.99
CA HIS A 320 -6.78 2.00 -25.74
C HIS A 320 -5.78 1.22 -26.57
N THR A 321 -5.46 1.73 -27.76
CA THR A 321 -4.28 1.26 -28.52
C THR A 321 -3.01 1.74 -27.82
N ALA A 322 -1.87 1.10 -28.07
CA ALA A 322 -0.58 1.54 -27.49
C ALA A 322 -0.24 3.00 -27.86
N ALA A 323 -0.56 3.43 -29.09
CA ALA A 323 -0.37 4.81 -29.53
C ALA A 323 -1.27 5.80 -28.79
N ASP A 324 -2.56 5.47 -28.62
CA ASP A 324 -3.49 6.30 -27.84
C ASP A 324 -3.08 6.36 -26.36
N ALA A 325 -2.69 5.23 -25.78
CA ALA A 325 -2.17 5.16 -24.42
C ALA A 325 -0.93 6.03 -24.22
N ALA A 326 0.04 5.98 -25.14
CA ALA A 326 1.24 6.81 -25.10
C ALA A 326 0.91 8.32 -25.21
N ALA A 327 0.00 8.69 -26.12
CA ALA A 327 -0.46 10.07 -26.28
C ALA A 327 -1.17 10.59 -25.01
N ARG A 328 -2.02 9.75 -24.40
CA ARG A 328 -2.70 10.09 -23.13
C ARG A 328 -1.74 10.14 -21.95
N TYR A 329 -0.72 9.28 -21.92
CA TYR A 329 0.28 9.32 -20.87
C TYR A 329 1.09 10.62 -20.90
N ALA A 330 1.28 11.23 -22.08
CA ALA A 330 1.90 12.55 -22.18
C ALA A 330 1.11 13.64 -21.43
N ILE A 331 -0.20 13.45 -21.20
CA ILE A 331 -1.06 14.36 -20.41
C ILE A 331 -0.62 14.41 -18.94
N ARG A 332 0.08 13.40 -18.40
CA ARG A 332 0.68 13.47 -17.05
C ARG A 332 1.59 14.70 -16.92
N GLY A 333 2.29 15.06 -17.99
CA GLY A 333 3.11 16.27 -18.03
C GLY A 333 2.30 17.56 -17.82
N ASN A 334 1.03 17.59 -18.26
CA ASN A 334 0.14 18.74 -18.02
C ASN A 334 -0.27 18.81 -16.55
N THR A 335 -0.55 17.68 -15.92
CA THR A 335 -0.83 17.63 -14.47
C THR A 335 0.40 18.06 -13.66
N GLU A 336 1.60 17.61 -14.03
CA GLU A 336 2.86 18.04 -13.41
C GLU A 336 3.06 19.56 -13.54
N LEU A 337 2.81 20.14 -14.71
CA LEU A 337 2.87 21.60 -14.93
C LEU A 337 1.87 22.36 -14.06
N GLN A 338 0.64 21.87 -13.96
CA GLN A 338 -0.40 22.49 -13.13
C GLN A 338 -0.05 22.43 -11.64
N LEU A 339 0.47 21.29 -11.16
CA LEU A 339 0.98 21.17 -9.79
C LEU A 339 2.13 22.14 -9.54
N TYR A 340 3.08 22.23 -10.45
CA TYR A 340 4.19 23.18 -10.34
C TYR A 340 3.72 24.64 -10.33
N ALA A 341 2.69 24.98 -11.12
CA ALA A 341 2.08 26.29 -11.09
C ALA A 341 1.38 26.58 -9.74
N LEU A 342 0.68 25.60 -9.15
CA LEU A 342 0.10 25.74 -7.81
C LEU A 342 1.19 25.97 -6.75
N ARG A 343 2.27 25.15 -6.79
CA ARG A 343 3.44 25.30 -5.91
C ARG A 343 4.01 26.72 -6.00
N THR A 344 4.29 27.19 -7.21
CA THR A 344 4.84 28.53 -7.48
C THR A 344 3.93 29.63 -6.93
N ARG A 345 2.60 29.49 -7.08
CA ARG A 345 1.64 30.47 -6.56
C ARG A 345 1.62 30.49 -5.03
N MET A 346 1.71 29.34 -4.37
CA MET A 346 1.83 29.26 -2.90
C MET A 346 3.16 29.85 -2.41
N GLU A 347 4.27 29.60 -3.11
CA GLU A 347 5.57 30.22 -2.82
C GLU A 347 5.54 31.75 -2.96
N ASN A 348 4.92 32.26 -4.03
CA ASN A 348 4.78 33.69 -4.26
C ASN A 348 3.91 34.34 -3.19
N TRP A 349 2.82 33.69 -2.78
CA TRP A 349 2.02 34.13 -1.64
C TRP A 349 2.86 34.17 -0.37
N ALA A 350 3.64 33.13 -0.08
CA ALA A 350 4.48 33.06 1.11
C ALA A 350 5.52 34.19 1.14
N ARG A 351 6.22 34.43 0.02
CA ARG A 351 7.20 35.53 -0.11
C ARG A 351 6.63 36.92 0.13
N SER A 352 5.40 37.14 -0.34
CA SER A 352 4.71 38.43 -0.22
C SER A 352 3.93 38.59 1.09
N THR A 353 4.02 37.62 2.01
CA THR A 353 3.36 37.65 3.31
C THR A 353 4.36 37.97 4.40
N THR A 354 4.02 38.95 5.23
CA THR A 354 4.78 39.27 6.44
C THR A 354 4.30 38.39 7.58
N PHE A 355 5.08 37.36 7.91
CA PHE A 355 4.83 36.51 9.07
C PHE A 355 5.42 37.13 10.34
N THR A 356 4.76 36.90 11.48
CA THR A 356 5.27 37.36 12.77
C THR A 356 6.18 36.28 13.35
N GLY A 357 7.48 36.56 13.44
CA GLY A 357 8.48 35.64 13.99
C GLY A 357 9.90 35.95 13.49
N PRO A 358 10.94 35.40 14.12
CA PRO A 358 12.33 35.65 13.73
C PRO A 358 12.65 34.98 12.39
N ASN A 359 13.27 35.71 11.46
CA ASN A 359 13.84 35.17 10.21
C ASN A 359 12.89 34.40 9.26
N ILE A 360 11.58 34.69 9.28
CA ILE A 360 10.56 33.99 8.45
C ILE A 360 9.92 34.86 7.35
N SER A 361 10.39 36.09 7.17
CA SER A 361 9.87 37.00 6.12
C SER A 361 10.50 36.70 4.75
N ASN A 362 9.72 36.83 3.66
CA ASN A 362 10.16 36.59 2.28
C ASN A 362 10.65 35.16 1.96
N ASP A 363 10.28 34.18 2.77
CA ASP A 363 10.65 32.77 2.55
C ASP A 363 9.56 32.04 1.73
N PRO A 364 9.93 31.37 0.62
CA PRO A 364 8.97 30.67 -0.24
C PRO A 364 8.33 29.44 0.41
N ASP A 365 8.89 28.88 1.48
CA ASP A 365 8.45 27.59 2.01
C ASP A 365 7.38 27.75 3.10
N MET A 366 7.03 28.98 3.48
CA MET A 366 6.11 29.27 4.60
C MET A 366 4.65 28.86 4.32
N TRP A 367 4.33 28.38 3.10
CA TRP A 367 3.05 27.73 2.81
C TRP A 367 3.03 26.25 3.20
N MET A 368 4.19 25.60 3.39
CA MET A 368 4.29 24.15 3.67
C MET A 368 3.85 23.81 5.10
N TYR A 369 3.76 22.51 5.40
CA TYR A 369 3.49 22.03 6.75
C TYR A 369 4.67 22.31 7.68
N THR A 370 4.43 22.45 8.99
CA THR A 370 5.47 22.91 9.92
C THR A 370 6.66 21.96 10.01
N LEU A 371 6.43 20.65 9.91
CA LEU A 371 7.53 19.68 9.92
C LEU A 371 8.32 19.65 8.64
N ASP A 372 7.68 19.88 7.50
CA ASP A 372 8.40 19.99 6.22
C ASP A 372 9.37 21.19 6.29
N ILE A 373 8.90 22.33 6.83
CA ILE A 373 9.72 23.53 7.03
C ILE A 373 10.86 23.25 8.03
N THR A 374 10.56 22.57 9.13
CA THR A 374 11.56 22.22 10.15
C THR A 374 12.63 21.28 9.60
N ALA A 375 12.24 20.31 8.76
CA ALA A 375 13.17 19.39 8.11
C ALA A 375 14.11 20.09 7.11
N LEU A 376 13.74 21.28 6.63
CA LEU A 376 14.62 22.16 5.84
C LEU A 376 15.55 23.02 6.72
N GLY A 377 15.54 22.82 8.05
CA GLY A 377 16.32 23.63 9.00
C GLY A 377 15.76 25.04 9.22
N LYS A 378 14.49 25.27 8.86
CA LYS A 378 13.82 26.58 8.94
C LYS A 378 12.85 26.62 10.10
N THR A 379 12.58 27.83 10.60
CA THR A 379 11.53 28.06 11.60
C THR A 379 10.16 28.17 10.91
N PRO A 380 9.17 27.32 11.25
CA PRO A 380 7.83 27.44 10.69
C PRO A 380 7.10 28.69 11.20
N PRO A 381 6.20 29.29 10.39
CA PRO A 381 5.38 30.39 10.84
C PRO A 381 4.28 29.89 11.78
N ASN A 382 3.66 30.80 12.54
CA ASN A 382 2.40 30.47 13.20
C ASN A 382 1.36 30.12 12.12
N GLN A 383 0.89 28.87 12.11
CA GLN A 383 -0.03 28.37 11.09
C GLN A 383 -1.43 29.02 11.16
N ALA A 384 -1.75 29.78 12.20
CA ALA A 384 -2.92 30.66 12.22
C ALA A 384 -2.80 31.83 11.23
N GLN A 385 -1.58 32.21 10.83
CA GLN A 385 -1.31 33.24 9.81
C GLN A 385 -1.40 32.68 8.38
N VAL A 386 -1.44 31.36 8.23
CA VAL A 386 -1.66 30.70 6.94
C VAL A 386 -3.17 30.60 6.72
N PRO A 387 -3.74 31.29 5.71
CA PRO A 387 -5.18 31.33 5.49
C PRO A 387 -5.69 29.97 4.99
N ILE A 388 -6.99 29.74 5.16
CA ILE A 388 -7.61 28.45 4.85
C ILE A 388 -7.51 28.11 3.36
N GLU A 389 -7.49 29.11 2.48
CA GLU A 389 -7.31 28.98 1.04
C GLU A 389 -5.97 28.30 0.69
N ILE A 390 -4.89 28.67 1.39
CA ILE A 390 -3.57 28.03 1.23
C ILE A 390 -3.63 26.60 1.72
N LYS A 391 -4.25 26.35 2.87
CA LYS A 391 -4.34 24.99 3.46
C LYS A 391 -5.14 24.03 2.57
N ARG A 392 -6.25 24.50 1.99
CA ARG A 392 -7.06 23.75 1.02
C ARG A 392 -6.30 23.47 -0.28
N ALA A 393 -5.61 24.48 -0.83
CA ALA A 393 -4.79 24.30 -2.03
C ALA A 393 -3.62 23.32 -1.78
N ARG A 394 -2.95 23.45 -0.62
CA ARG A 394 -1.87 22.57 -0.14
C ARG A 394 -2.36 21.13 0.01
N HIS A 395 -3.55 20.90 0.57
CA HIS A 395 -4.15 19.57 0.67
C HIS A 395 -4.28 18.91 -0.70
N ASN A 396 -4.93 19.59 -1.66
CA ASN A 396 -5.11 19.05 -3.01
C ASN A 396 -3.78 18.82 -3.74
N TYR A 397 -2.82 19.73 -3.56
CA TYR A 397 -1.47 19.58 -4.10
C TYR A 397 -0.82 18.28 -3.65
N PHE A 398 -0.76 18.04 -2.33
CA PHE A 398 -0.16 16.82 -1.80
C PHE A 398 -1.00 15.56 -2.06
N PHE A 399 -2.34 15.68 -2.15
CA PHE A 399 -3.21 14.55 -2.45
C PHE A 399 -2.94 13.98 -3.85
N ILE A 400 -2.85 14.86 -4.85
CA ILE A 400 -2.53 14.46 -6.23
C ILE A 400 -1.07 13.96 -6.33
N LEU A 401 -0.13 14.61 -5.63
CA LEU A 401 1.26 14.17 -5.63
C LEU A 401 1.46 12.79 -5.00
N ARG A 402 0.84 12.54 -3.84
CA ARG A 402 0.95 11.27 -3.10
C ARG A 402 0.20 10.13 -3.78
N ASP A 403 -0.86 10.42 -4.53
CA ASP A 403 -1.48 9.44 -5.44
C ASP A 403 -0.45 8.89 -6.45
N GLY A 404 0.42 9.75 -6.99
CA GLY A 404 1.55 9.36 -7.84
C GLY A 404 1.17 8.95 -9.27
N SER A 405 -0.12 8.84 -9.59
CA SER A 405 -0.58 8.55 -10.96
C SER A 405 -0.57 9.80 -11.84
N TYR A 406 -0.57 10.99 -11.23
CA TYR A 406 -0.71 12.29 -11.90
C TYR A 406 -1.96 12.35 -12.79
N GLY A 407 -3.08 11.88 -12.23
CA GLY A 407 -4.39 11.92 -12.86
C GLY A 407 -4.76 10.72 -13.71
N VAL A 408 -3.90 9.71 -13.82
CA VAL A 408 -4.29 8.46 -14.52
C VAL A 408 -5.38 7.74 -13.74
N HIS A 409 -5.31 7.63 -12.41
CA HIS A 409 -6.38 6.96 -11.64
C HIS A 409 -7.75 7.63 -11.83
N ASN A 410 -7.80 8.96 -11.85
CA ASN A 410 -9.04 9.70 -12.07
C ASN A 410 -8.78 11.10 -12.66
N ALA A 411 -8.75 11.20 -13.99
CA ALA A 411 -8.44 12.44 -14.68
C ALA A 411 -9.49 13.55 -14.47
N PRO A 412 -10.81 13.26 -14.53
CA PRO A 412 -11.84 14.26 -14.19
C PRO A 412 -11.69 14.80 -12.77
N TYR A 413 -11.51 13.93 -11.78
CA TYR A 413 -11.37 14.34 -10.39
C TYR A 413 -10.07 15.13 -10.14
N THR A 414 -8.94 14.66 -10.69
CA THR A 414 -7.67 15.39 -10.60
C THR A 414 -7.79 16.81 -11.16
N ARG A 415 -8.43 16.97 -12.32
CA ARG A 415 -8.69 18.29 -12.91
C ARG A 415 -9.57 19.15 -12.01
N HIS A 416 -10.63 18.56 -11.44
CA HIS A 416 -11.49 19.24 -10.48
C HIS A 416 -10.69 19.77 -9.29
N LEU A 417 -9.82 18.95 -8.68
CA LEU A 417 -9.00 19.35 -7.53
C LEU A 417 -7.94 20.42 -7.86
N LEU A 418 -7.34 20.36 -9.05
CA LEU A 418 -6.41 21.41 -9.52
C LEU A 418 -7.14 22.73 -9.73
N ASN A 419 -8.33 22.70 -10.32
CA ASN A 419 -9.18 23.88 -10.47
C ASN A 419 -9.60 24.42 -9.10
N ALA A 420 -9.97 23.54 -8.18
CA ALA A 420 -10.33 23.89 -6.81
C ALA A 420 -9.21 24.65 -6.11
N ALA A 421 -8.00 24.07 -6.09
CA ALA A 421 -6.82 24.70 -5.51
C ALA A 421 -6.49 26.04 -6.20
N SER A 422 -6.56 26.08 -7.53
CA SER A 422 -6.30 27.29 -8.29
C SER A 422 -7.26 28.43 -7.93
N GLN A 423 -8.54 28.13 -7.73
CA GLN A 423 -9.55 29.12 -7.34
C GLN A 423 -9.33 29.63 -5.90
N GLN A 424 -8.97 28.75 -4.95
CA GLN A 424 -8.59 29.17 -3.59
C GLN A 424 -7.45 30.20 -3.63
N LEU A 425 -6.41 29.93 -4.42
CA LEU A 425 -5.27 30.84 -4.57
C LEU A 425 -5.66 32.15 -5.28
N SER A 426 -6.68 32.15 -6.13
CA SER A 426 -7.16 33.36 -6.80
C SER A 426 -7.96 34.27 -5.85
N ALA A 427 -8.67 33.69 -4.89
CA ALA A 427 -9.43 34.44 -3.89
C ALA A 427 -8.55 35.32 -2.99
N LEU A 428 -7.26 34.99 -2.85
CA LEU A 428 -6.29 35.76 -2.06
C LEU A 428 -5.80 37.06 -2.74
N GLY A 429 -6.38 37.45 -3.89
CA GLY A 429 -6.14 38.75 -4.52
C GLY A 429 -4.74 38.96 -5.10
N ARG A 430 -3.88 37.95 -5.05
CA ARG A 430 -2.54 37.97 -5.66
C ARG A 430 -2.63 37.22 -6.98
N SER A 431 -2.71 37.98 -8.06
CA SER A 431 -2.76 37.47 -9.42
C SER A 431 -1.70 36.39 -9.63
N ALA A 432 -2.07 35.36 -10.39
CA ALA A 432 -1.12 34.38 -10.86
C ALA A 432 0.04 35.12 -11.54
N ALA A 433 1.25 35.03 -11.00
CA ALA A 433 2.36 34.91 -11.93
C ALA A 433 2.13 33.53 -12.57
N PRO A 434 1.69 33.44 -13.85
CA PRO A 434 1.63 32.16 -14.51
C PRO A 434 3.01 31.50 -14.38
N SER A 435 3.04 30.16 -14.35
CA SER A 435 4.26 29.45 -14.70
C SER A 435 4.80 30.11 -15.97
N THR A 436 5.99 30.72 -15.89
CA THR A 436 6.63 31.39 -17.03
C THR A 436 6.96 30.41 -18.16
N ILE A 437 6.82 29.11 -17.89
CA ILE A 437 7.07 28.02 -18.81
C ILE A 437 5.81 27.78 -19.66
N VAL A 438 5.71 28.50 -20.77
CA VAL A 438 4.79 28.21 -21.87
C VAL A 438 5.52 27.25 -22.82
N ASN A 439 4.94 26.08 -23.11
CA ASN A 439 5.57 25.00 -23.90
C ASN A 439 6.90 24.48 -23.33
N PRO A 440 6.87 23.77 -22.18
CA PRO A 440 8.08 23.27 -21.52
C PRO A 440 8.90 22.35 -22.42
N SER A 441 10.20 22.62 -22.47
CA SER A 441 11.17 21.71 -23.07
C SER A 441 11.20 20.37 -22.31
N LYS A 442 11.90 19.37 -22.87
CA LYS A 442 12.15 18.10 -22.16
C LYS A 442 12.91 18.32 -20.85
N ALA A 443 13.86 19.26 -20.84
CA ALA A 443 14.64 19.61 -19.66
C ALA A 443 13.76 20.28 -18.59
N ASP A 444 12.86 21.18 -19.00
CA ASP A 444 11.91 21.81 -18.07
C ASP A 444 11.02 20.78 -17.39
N ARG A 445 10.49 19.82 -18.16
CA ARG A 445 9.67 18.73 -17.60
C ARG A 445 10.43 17.86 -16.62
N ALA A 446 11.69 17.52 -16.94
CA ALA A 446 12.53 16.74 -16.03
C ALA A 446 12.81 17.50 -14.72
N ARG A 447 13.11 18.79 -14.81
CA ARG A 447 13.31 19.67 -13.65
C ARG A 447 12.05 19.80 -12.79
N ILE A 448 10.90 20.05 -13.42
CA ILE A 448 9.61 20.13 -12.73
C ILE A 448 9.34 18.84 -11.97
N ARG A 449 9.47 17.69 -12.64
CA ARG A 449 9.27 16.38 -12.01
C ARG A 449 10.20 16.17 -10.81
N ALA A 450 11.47 16.54 -10.93
CA ALA A 450 12.42 16.43 -9.82
C ALA A 450 12.00 17.27 -8.61
N ILE A 451 11.52 18.50 -8.83
CA ILE A 451 11.00 19.37 -7.76
C ILE A 451 9.78 18.73 -7.09
N LEU A 452 8.80 18.26 -7.87
CA LEU A 452 7.60 17.63 -7.33
C LEU A 452 7.92 16.34 -6.55
N GLN A 453 8.87 15.53 -7.04
CA GLN A 453 9.34 14.32 -6.35
C GLN A 453 10.08 14.66 -5.05
N GLN A 454 10.83 15.76 -5.04
CA GLN A 454 11.52 16.25 -3.86
C GLN A 454 10.52 16.67 -2.76
N ASP A 455 9.44 17.38 -3.12
CA ASP A 455 8.37 17.74 -2.17
C ASP A 455 7.72 16.49 -1.55
N VAL A 456 7.49 15.42 -2.33
CA VAL A 456 6.99 14.14 -1.82
C VAL A 456 8.00 13.49 -0.87
N ALA A 457 9.28 13.47 -1.23
CA ALA A 457 10.34 12.88 -0.40
C ALA A 457 10.51 13.61 0.94
N TRP A 458 10.45 14.95 0.94
CA TRP A 458 10.47 15.76 2.16
C TRP A 458 9.28 15.45 3.06
N SER A 459 8.08 15.47 2.49
CA SER A 459 6.85 15.25 3.23
C SER A 459 6.77 13.84 3.84
N ARG A 460 7.34 12.82 3.17
CA ARG A 460 7.45 11.46 3.72
C ARG A 460 8.39 11.38 4.92
N ARG A 461 9.55 12.03 4.85
CA ARG A 461 10.51 12.06 5.97
C ARG A 461 9.93 12.76 7.19
N ALA A 462 9.23 13.88 6.98
CA ALA A 462 8.55 14.61 8.04
C ALA A 462 7.43 13.77 8.70
N GLU A 463 6.69 13.01 7.90
CA GLU A 463 5.64 12.09 8.38
C GLU A 463 6.20 11.01 9.31
N ILE A 464 7.33 10.39 8.94
CA ILE A 464 8.01 9.38 9.76
C ILE A 464 8.54 10.00 11.06
N ALA A 465 9.25 11.12 10.99
CA ALA A 465 9.88 11.75 12.16
C ALA A 465 8.90 12.18 13.28
N GLU A 466 7.63 12.47 12.97
CA GLU A 466 6.62 12.84 13.98
C GLU A 466 5.92 11.64 14.61
N MET A 467 5.73 10.56 13.86
CA MET A 467 5.08 9.33 14.38
C MET A 467 5.88 8.66 15.51
N LEU A 468 7.09 9.16 15.74
CA LEU A 468 8.05 8.72 16.74
C LEU A 468 8.02 9.56 18.03
N LYS A 469 7.26 10.65 18.06
CA LYS A 469 7.01 11.49 19.24
C LYS A 469 5.61 11.20 19.79
#